data_AF-A0A517WVW3-F1
#
_entry.id   AF-A0A517WVW3-F1
#
_cell.length_a   1.000
_cell.length_b   1.000
_cell.length_c   1.000
_cell.angle_alpha   90.00
_cell.angle_beta   90.00
_cell.angle_gamma   90.00
#
_symmetry.space_group_name_H-M   'P 1'
#
loop_
_entity.id
_entity.type
_entity.pdbx_description
1 polymer ?
#
loop_
_entity_poly.entity_id
_entity_poly.type
_entity_poly.pdbx_seq_one_letter_code
_entity_poly.pdbx_strand_id
1 'polypeptide(L)'
;MNDNEKNDSSQSGEPTKPDSVSGELPAQSAQSTSAGGSSSAESQSADRPAFKDRSTGLIIFGLLQIFMGGCCALMIPLMLLSLAVAPDVNPQLDTQTLVPAIGIYTLLAVLLIWLGVGSFLARRWARALTLVLAWIWLVIGIMAMIMIAVWMPNLFNMIGQDQKIPPEMLLFMQVVMTGTIGCMYLFLPGIFVLFYQSKHVKATCEMKDPHVRWTDKCPLPVLAMSLMLGYSSLSIFYSASYGFVTPFFGIILKGLSGGLVMLAFSLLAVYLAWATYHLKIVAWWTMLIAYVTFGISGIITFSRIDMMDLYKEMDMPKEQLKIIEQSGIVDRMNLPLMFSLSFVVFVGYMLWVRKYFVSSS
;
A
#
# COMPACT_ATOMS: atom_id res chain seq x y z
N MET A 1 37.85 26.80 36.71
CA MET A 1 38.25 27.13 38.10
C MET A 1 36.98 27.48 38.84
N ASN A 2 36.66 26.70 39.88
CA ASN A 2 35.48 26.74 40.77
C ASN A 2 34.25 25.94 40.34
N ASP A 3 34.39 24.62 40.42
CA ASP A 3 33.76 23.74 41.42
C ASP A 3 32.60 24.32 42.28
N ASN A 4 31.46 23.61 42.30
CA ASN A 4 30.85 23.27 43.58
C ASN A 4 29.95 22.01 43.48
N GLU A 5 30.40 20.97 44.19
CA GLU A 5 29.67 19.76 44.55
C GLU A 5 28.61 20.03 45.63
N LYS A 6 27.54 19.20 45.63
CA LYS A 6 26.98 18.41 46.75
C LYS A 6 25.47 18.24 46.51
N ASN A 7 24.99 17.04 46.16
CA ASN A 7 24.79 15.85 47.02
C ASN A 7 23.69 16.10 48.05
N ASP A 8 22.51 15.50 47.83
CA ASP A 8 21.70 15.03 48.95
C ASP A 8 20.91 13.78 48.59
N SER A 9 21.25 12.74 49.33
CA SER A 9 20.69 11.40 49.37
C SER A 9 19.63 11.35 50.48
N SER A 10 18.47 10.77 50.21
CA SER A 10 17.53 10.37 51.27
C SER A 10 17.03 8.96 51.00
N GLN A 11 17.53 8.05 51.84
CA GLN A 11 17.13 6.66 52.04
C GLN A 11 16.18 6.55 53.24
N SER A 12 15.59 5.35 53.39
CA SER A 12 14.82 4.78 54.53
C SER A 12 13.33 5.15 54.60
N GLY A 13 12.38 4.29 54.96
CA GLY A 13 12.26 2.84 55.27
C GLY A 13 10.79 2.46 54.96
N GLU A 14 10.23 1.26 55.06
CA GLU A 14 10.37 0.16 56.03
C GLU A 14 9.49 -1.03 55.54
N PRO A 15 9.78 -2.29 55.88
CA PRO A 15 9.04 -3.47 55.43
C PRO A 15 8.00 -3.96 56.46
N THR A 16 6.93 -4.64 56.03
CA THR A 16 5.99 -5.33 56.93
C THR A 16 5.72 -6.77 56.51
N LYS A 17 5.48 -7.57 57.56
CA LYS A 17 5.73 -9.00 57.80
C LYS A 17 4.57 -9.93 57.33
N PRO A 18 4.77 -11.26 57.24
CA PRO A 18 3.76 -12.19 56.73
C PRO A 18 2.88 -12.79 57.84
N ASP A 19 1.65 -13.16 57.49
CA ASP A 19 0.76 -13.95 58.33
C ASP A 19 0.59 -15.37 57.77
N SER A 20 0.94 -16.33 58.61
CA SER A 20 0.69 -17.76 58.48
C SER A 20 -0.31 -18.17 59.55
N VAL A 21 -1.44 -18.78 59.19
CA VAL A 21 -2.23 -19.61 60.12
C VAL A 21 -2.79 -20.84 59.42
N SER A 22 -2.43 -21.98 60.00
CA SER A 22 -2.81 -23.35 59.70
C SER A 22 -4.18 -23.72 60.26
N GLY A 23 -4.79 -24.80 59.73
CA GLY A 23 -5.90 -25.54 60.35
C GLY A 23 -6.60 -26.40 59.29
N GLU A 24 -6.17 -27.65 59.08
CA GLU A 24 -6.62 -28.90 59.73
C GLU A 24 -7.69 -29.66 58.91
N LEU A 25 -7.32 -30.89 58.55
CA LEU A 25 -8.11 -32.00 58.01
C LEU A 25 -8.97 -32.65 59.12
N PRO A 26 -10.09 -33.33 58.79
CA PRO A 26 -10.08 -34.79 58.60
C PRO A 26 -11.02 -35.25 57.45
N ALA A 27 -10.63 -36.17 56.55
CA ALA A 27 -10.58 -37.65 56.65
C ALA A 27 -11.93 -38.39 56.49
N GLN A 28 -11.88 -39.46 55.68
CA GLN A 28 -12.83 -40.57 55.46
C GLN A 28 -14.00 -40.29 54.49
N SER A 29 -14.32 -41.13 53.49
CA SER A 29 -14.39 -42.60 53.50
C SER A 29 -14.47 -43.17 52.07
N ALA A 30 -14.16 -44.46 51.97
CA ALA A 30 -13.96 -45.27 50.77
C ALA A 30 -15.22 -45.98 50.25
N GLN A 31 -15.22 -46.42 48.98
CA GLN A 31 -15.81 -47.67 48.42
C GLN A 31 -15.70 -47.60 46.87
N SER A 32 -14.84 -48.37 46.19
CA SER A 32 -14.89 -49.80 45.82
C SER A 32 -15.68 -50.14 44.54
N THR A 33 -14.95 -50.78 43.60
CA THR A 33 -15.38 -51.78 42.59
C THR A 33 -16.31 -51.39 41.43
N SER A 34 -15.81 -51.47 40.19
CA SER A 34 -15.96 -52.69 39.37
C SER A 34 -15.07 -52.64 38.12
N ALA A 35 -14.46 -53.78 37.81
CA ALA A 35 -13.87 -54.10 36.52
C ALA A 35 -14.94 -54.79 35.65
N GLY A 36 -14.95 -54.51 34.35
CA GLY A 36 -15.69 -55.36 33.41
C GLY A 36 -16.10 -54.67 32.11
N GLY A 37 -15.49 -55.10 31.02
CA GLY A 37 -16.23 -55.31 29.77
C GLY A 37 -16.20 -54.18 28.75
N SER A 38 -15.31 -54.34 27.77
CA SER A 38 -15.59 -54.19 26.33
C SER A 38 -16.47 -53.02 25.90
N SER A 39 -15.85 -52.00 25.32
CA SER A 39 -16.48 -51.33 24.19
C SER A 39 -15.42 -50.96 23.15
N SER A 40 -15.58 -51.57 21.98
CA SER A 40 -15.35 -50.99 20.67
C SER A 40 -14.06 -50.21 20.46
N ALA A 41 -13.19 -50.82 19.65
CA ALA A 41 -12.47 -50.18 18.57
C ALA A 41 -12.97 -48.74 18.30
N GLU A 42 -12.34 -47.77 18.94
CA GLU A 42 -12.46 -46.36 18.56
C GLU A 42 -11.81 -46.24 17.19
N SER A 43 -12.67 -46.40 16.19
CA SER A 43 -12.76 -45.53 15.04
C SER A 43 -11.54 -44.64 14.87
N GLN A 44 -10.51 -45.19 14.21
CA GLN A 44 -9.62 -44.39 13.38
C GLN A 44 -10.45 -43.79 12.24
N SER A 45 -11.37 -42.88 12.56
CA SER A 45 -11.74 -41.82 11.63
C SER A 45 -10.48 -40.98 11.52
N ALA A 46 -9.64 -41.32 10.55
CA ALA A 46 -8.61 -40.44 10.04
C ALA A 46 -9.31 -39.12 9.68
N ASP A 47 -9.29 -38.21 10.64
CA ASP A 47 -9.94 -36.91 10.63
C ASP A 47 -9.32 -36.13 9.48
N ARG A 48 -9.93 -36.22 8.31
CA ARG A 48 -9.51 -35.43 7.16
C ARG A 48 -9.63 -33.98 7.61
N PRO A 49 -8.58 -33.15 7.47
CA PRO A 49 -8.69 -31.76 7.87
C PRO A 49 -9.94 -31.17 7.22
N ALA A 50 -10.79 -30.54 8.03
CA ALA A 50 -12.09 -29.99 7.62
C ALA A 50 -12.00 -28.95 6.47
N PHE A 51 -10.79 -28.64 6.00
CA PHE A 51 -10.50 -27.76 4.89
C PHE A 51 -9.39 -28.34 3.99
N LYS A 52 -9.47 -28.04 2.68
CA LYS A 52 -8.44 -28.39 1.70
C LYS A 52 -7.14 -27.62 1.97
N ASP A 53 -6.04 -28.32 2.21
CA ASP A 53 -4.72 -27.70 2.35
C ASP A 53 -4.31 -26.97 1.05
N ARG A 54 -3.93 -25.69 1.17
CA ARG A 54 -3.49 -24.83 0.08
C ARG A 54 -2.00 -24.48 0.14
N SER A 55 -1.22 -25.22 0.91
CA SER A 55 0.24 -25.02 1.07
C SER A 55 0.99 -24.95 -0.26
N THR A 56 0.71 -25.84 -1.21
CA THR A 56 1.34 -25.80 -2.55
C THR A 56 1.01 -24.50 -3.29
N GLY A 57 -0.24 -24.02 -3.18
CA GLY A 57 -0.63 -22.75 -3.78
C GLY A 57 0.12 -21.57 -3.15
N LEU A 58 0.24 -21.54 -1.82
CA LEU A 58 0.98 -20.50 -1.09
C LEU A 58 2.46 -20.44 -1.49
N ILE A 59 3.06 -21.61 -1.77
CA ILE A 59 4.43 -21.72 -2.31
C ILE A 59 4.50 -21.13 -3.72
N ILE A 60 3.59 -21.52 -4.63
CA ILE A 60 3.58 -21.02 -6.02
C ILE A 60 3.39 -19.50 -6.07
N PHE A 61 2.40 -18.97 -5.35
CA PHE A 61 2.16 -17.52 -5.30
C PHE A 61 3.28 -16.77 -4.58
N GLY A 62 3.90 -17.37 -3.55
CA GLY A 62 5.07 -16.81 -2.88
C GLY A 62 6.27 -16.70 -3.82
N LEU A 63 6.55 -17.76 -4.60
CA LEU A 63 7.61 -17.75 -5.61
C LEU A 63 7.33 -16.72 -6.72
N LEU A 64 6.07 -16.61 -7.18
CA LEU A 64 5.66 -15.60 -8.15
C LEU A 64 5.92 -14.18 -7.64
N GLN A 65 5.58 -13.88 -6.37
CA GLN A 65 5.87 -12.59 -5.76
C GLN A 65 7.37 -12.30 -5.64
N ILE A 66 8.16 -13.29 -5.23
CA ILE A 66 9.64 -13.15 -5.17
C ILE A 66 10.19 -12.88 -6.56
N PHE A 67 9.72 -13.59 -7.59
CA PHE A 67 10.12 -13.38 -8.97
C PHE A 67 9.79 -11.96 -9.44
N MET A 68 8.55 -11.50 -9.22
CA MET A 68 8.14 -10.12 -9.54
C MET A 68 9.01 -9.08 -8.81
N GLY A 69 9.28 -9.29 -7.53
CA GLY A 69 10.17 -8.43 -6.76
C GLY A 69 11.62 -8.45 -7.27
N GLY A 70 12.10 -9.60 -7.73
CA GLY A 70 13.39 -9.73 -8.42
C GLY A 70 13.44 -8.97 -9.75
N CYS A 71 12.37 -9.02 -10.55
CA CYS A 71 12.24 -8.19 -11.75
C CYS A 71 12.27 -6.69 -11.41
N CYS A 72 11.56 -6.25 -10.36
CA CYS A 72 11.63 -4.87 -9.88
C CYS A 72 13.06 -4.49 -9.45
N ALA A 73 13.77 -5.37 -8.75
CA ALA A 73 15.15 -5.15 -8.35
C ALA A 73 16.09 -5.05 -9.57
N LEU A 74 15.87 -5.84 -10.62
CA LEU A 74 16.65 -5.81 -11.87
C LEU A 74 16.44 -4.51 -12.66
N MET A 75 15.27 -3.88 -12.57
CA MET A 75 15.03 -2.58 -13.22
C MET A 75 15.93 -1.48 -12.66
N ILE A 76 16.38 -1.57 -11.41
CA ILE A 76 17.24 -0.56 -10.76
C ILE A 76 18.60 -0.42 -11.46
N PRO A 77 19.43 -1.48 -11.61
CA PRO A 77 20.70 -1.38 -12.33
C PRO A 77 20.49 -1.06 -13.81
N LEU A 78 19.38 -1.46 -14.44
CA LEU A 78 19.08 -1.07 -15.82
C LEU A 78 18.81 0.45 -15.95
N MET A 79 18.07 1.03 -15.01
CA MET A 79 17.87 2.49 -14.94
C MET A 79 19.19 3.23 -14.66
N LEU A 80 20.03 2.72 -13.77
CA LEU A 80 21.35 3.32 -13.51
C LEU A 80 22.30 3.17 -14.70
N LEU A 81 22.25 2.04 -15.41
CA LEU A 81 23.00 1.83 -16.64
C LEU A 81 22.53 2.80 -17.73
N SER A 82 21.22 3.09 -17.80
CA SER A 82 20.69 4.07 -18.76
C SER A 82 21.26 5.48 -18.54
N LEU A 83 21.55 5.86 -17.29
CA LEU A 83 22.26 7.10 -16.97
C LEU A 83 23.74 7.06 -17.38
N ALA A 84 24.37 5.90 -17.24
CA ALA A 84 25.80 5.73 -17.52
C ALA A 84 26.12 5.63 -19.03
N VAL A 85 25.22 5.07 -19.84
CA VAL A 85 25.51 4.71 -21.24
C VAL A 85 25.44 5.90 -22.21
N ALA A 86 24.80 7.03 -21.87
CA ALA A 86 25.18 8.37 -22.32
C ALA A 86 24.08 9.41 -22.01
N PRO A 87 24.41 10.54 -21.35
CA PRO A 87 23.56 11.74 -21.30
C PRO A 87 23.21 12.30 -22.69
N ASP A 88 24.06 12.05 -23.69
CA ASP A 88 23.92 12.62 -25.04
C ASP A 88 22.95 11.85 -25.96
N VAL A 89 22.60 10.60 -25.62
CA VAL A 89 21.74 9.74 -26.46
C VAL A 89 20.27 9.94 -26.13
N ASN A 90 19.95 10.29 -24.89
CA ASN A 90 18.57 10.56 -24.50
C ASN A 90 18.48 11.73 -23.50
N PRO A 91 18.48 12.99 -23.99
CA PRO A 91 18.35 14.17 -23.15
C PRO A 91 17.02 14.23 -22.38
N GLN A 92 16.08 13.31 -22.65
CA GLN A 92 14.83 13.18 -21.91
C GLN A 92 15.01 12.42 -20.59
N LEU A 93 16.12 11.72 -20.34
CA LEU A 93 16.34 10.98 -19.10
C LEU A 93 17.12 11.84 -18.11
N ASP A 94 16.41 12.76 -17.45
CA ASP A 94 17.01 13.56 -16.37
C ASP A 94 17.04 12.79 -15.05
N THR A 95 18.08 13.05 -14.25
CA THR A 95 18.29 12.44 -12.93
C THR A 95 17.11 12.70 -12.00
N GLN A 96 16.47 13.87 -12.09
CA GLN A 96 15.31 14.21 -11.25
C GLN A 96 14.13 13.27 -11.48
N THR A 97 13.91 12.82 -12.71
CA THR A 97 12.82 11.90 -13.06
C THR A 97 13.09 10.46 -12.63
N LEU A 98 14.36 10.05 -12.62
CA LEU A 98 14.77 8.68 -12.32
C LEU A 98 14.83 8.39 -10.82
N VAL A 99 15.17 9.39 -9.99
CA VAL A 99 15.28 9.21 -8.53
C VAL A 99 13.98 8.66 -7.91
N PRO A 100 12.79 9.26 -8.17
CA PRO A 100 11.53 8.71 -7.68
C PRO A 100 11.24 7.30 -8.20
N ALA A 101 11.54 7.04 -9.48
CA ALA A 101 11.32 5.73 -10.09
C ALA A 101 12.15 4.66 -9.39
N ILE A 102 13.45 4.90 -9.19
CA ILE A 102 14.35 4.00 -8.45
C ILE A 102 13.83 3.76 -7.03
N GLY A 103 13.37 4.82 -6.34
CA GLY A 103 12.78 4.71 -5.01
C GLY A 103 11.55 3.80 -4.98
N ILE A 104 10.63 3.97 -5.93
CA ILE A 104 9.41 3.14 -6.03
C ILE A 104 9.77 1.68 -6.35
N TYR A 105 10.66 1.42 -7.30
CA TYR A 105 11.09 0.06 -7.64
C TYR A 105 11.81 -0.63 -6.48
N THR A 106 12.62 0.11 -5.73
CA THR A 106 13.28 -0.41 -4.51
C THR A 106 12.25 -0.80 -3.46
N LEU A 107 11.28 0.08 -3.18
CA LEU A 107 10.20 -0.19 -2.24
C LEU A 107 9.38 -1.41 -2.66
N LEU A 108 8.97 -1.48 -3.94
CA LEU A 108 8.21 -2.60 -4.47
C LEU A 108 9.01 -3.91 -4.43
N ALA A 109 10.30 -3.89 -4.76
CA ALA A 109 11.15 -5.07 -4.70
C ALA A 109 11.21 -5.63 -3.27
N VAL A 110 11.51 -4.78 -2.28
CA VAL A 110 11.56 -5.17 -0.87
C VAL A 110 10.21 -5.70 -0.39
N LEU A 111 9.12 -5.00 -0.69
CA LEU A 111 7.77 -5.40 -0.29
C LEU A 111 7.36 -6.74 -0.92
N LEU A 112 7.55 -6.92 -2.23
CA LEU A 112 7.16 -8.14 -2.94
C LEU A 112 8.00 -9.34 -2.51
N ILE A 113 9.31 -9.18 -2.32
CA ILE A 113 10.17 -10.27 -1.83
C ILE A 113 9.78 -10.64 -0.39
N TRP A 114 9.58 -9.65 0.49
CA TRP A 114 9.16 -9.91 1.86
C TRP A 114 7.80 -10.63 1.88
N LEU A 115 6.79 -10.12 1.17
CA LEU A 115 5.47 -10.75 1.08
C LEU A 115 5.55 -12.16 0.50
N GLY A 116 6.36 -12.36 -0.54
CA GLY A 116 6.56 -13.65 -1.16
C GLY A 116 7.17 -14.69 -0.23
N VAL A 117 8.20 -14.31 0.55
CA VAL A 117 8.76 -15.15 1.62
C VAL A 117 7.71 -15.44 2.69
N GLY A 118 6.94 -14.42 3.09
CA GLY A 118 5.85 -14.58 4.05
C GLY A 118 4.77 -15.56 3.57
N SER A 119 4.39 -15.48 2.29
CA SER A 119 3.44 -16.39 1.66
C SER A 119 3.99 -17.81 1.54
N PHE A 120 5.24 -17.96 1.11
CA PHE A 120 5.92 -19.25 1.04
C PHE A 120 5.92 -19.97 2.40
N LEU A 121 6.12 -19.21 3.48
CA LEU A 121 6.07 -19.68 4.87
C LEU A 121 4.63 -19.74 5.45
N ALA A 122 3.60 -19.52 4.63
CA ALA A 122 2.19 -19.53 5.03
C ALA A 122 1.83 -18.59 6.21
N ARG A 123 2.53 -17.47 6.37
CA ARG A 123 2.32 -16.53 7.48
C ARG A 123 1.02 -15.74 7.33
N ARG A 124 0.28 -15.54 8.44
CA ARG A 124 -1.03 -14.84 8.43
C ARG A 124 -0.95 -13.40 7.93
N TRP A 125 0.07 -12.68 8.37
CA TRP A 125 0.27 -11.28 8.01
C TRP A 125 0.53 -11.10 6.51
N ALA A 126 1.25 -12.04 5.89
CA ALA A 126 1.55 -11.99 4.46
C ALA A 126 0.26 -12.13 3.64
N ARG A 127 -0.62 -13.07 4.00
CA ARG A 127 -1.94 -13.23 3.37
C ARG A 127 -2.76 -11.95 3.44
N ALA A 128 -2.84 -11.32 4.62
CA ALA A 128 -3.62 -10.11 4.84
C ALA A 128 -3.08 -8.93 4.00
N LEU A 129 -1.77 -8.69 4.05
CA LEU A 129 -1.13 -7.61 3.30
C LEU A 129 -1.21 -7.84 1.79
N THR A 130 -0.92 -9.05 1.31
CA THR A 130 -1.03 -9.39 -0.12
C THR A 130 -2.45 -9.16 -0.63
N LEU A 131 -3.48 -9.58 0.12
CA LEU A 131 -4.86 -9.38 -0.29
C LEU A 131 -5.22 -7.89 -0.37
N VAL A 132 -4.79 -7.10 0.61
CA VAL A 132 -4.99 -5.64 0.63
C VAL A 132 -4.29 -4.97 -0.57
N LEU A 133 -3.02 -5.28 -0.79
CA LEU A 133 -2.23 -4.75 -1.91
C LEU A 133 -2.81 -5.16 -3.26
N ALA A 134 -3.28 -6.40 -3.39
CA ALA A 134 -3.90 -6.89 -4.62
C ALA A 134 -5.22 -6.16 -4.93
N TRP A 135 -6.04 -5.87 -3.92
CA TRP A 135 -7.24 -5.05 -4.12
C TRP A 135 -6.91 -3.60 -4.51
N ILE A 136 -5.94 -2.97 -3.84
CA ILE A 136 -5.49 -1.63 -4.19
C ILE A 136 -4.97 -1.61 -5.64
N TRP A 137 -4.12 -2.56 -5.98
CA TRP A 137 -3.57 -2.70 -7.34
C TRP A 137 -4.67 -2.95 -8.37
N LEU A 138 -5.65 -3.82 -8.09
CA LEU A 138 -6.77 -4.08 -9.00
C LEU A 138 -7.63 -2.83 -9.23
N VAL A 139 -7.97 -2.08 -8.19
CA VAL A 139 -8.76 -0.86 -8.31
C VAL A 139 -8.02 0.19 -9.14
N ILE A 140 -6.73 0.42 -8.85
CA ILE A 140 -5.87 1.31 -9.63
C ILE A 140 -5.80 0.83 -11.09
N GLY A 141 -5.66 -0.47 -11.30
CA GLY A 141 -5.63 -1.09 -12.63
C GLY A 141 -6.91 -0.88 -13.42
N ILE A 142 -8.08 -1.06 -12.80
CA ILE A 142 -9.38 -0.78 -13.44
C ILE A 142 -9.49 0.68 -13.83
N MET A 143 -9.14 1.61 -12.93
CA MET A 143 -9.16 3.04 -13.23
C MET A 143 -8.21 3.40 -14.38
N ALA A 144 -6.99 2.86 -14.35
CA ALA A 144 -6.00 3.05 -15.41
C ALA A 144 -6.48 2.48 -16.75
N MET A 145 -7.15 1.32 -16.76
CA MET A 145 -7.70 0.71 -17.97
C MET A 145 -8.85 1.52 -18.56
N ILE A 146 -9.73 2.07 -17.72
CA ILE A 146 -10.79 3.00 -18.18
C ILE A 146 -10.14 4.24 -18.81
N MET A 147 -9.12 4.80 -18.16
CA MET A 147 -8.39 5.94 -18.69
C MET A 147 -7.72 5.58 -20.04
N ILE A 148 -6.97 4.49 -20.12
CA ILE A 148 -6.35 4.06 -21.39
C ILE A 148 -7.42 3.85 -22.46
N ALA A 149 -8.56 3.21 -22.16
CA ALA A 149 -9.61 2.99 -23.15
C ALA A 149 -10.20 4.31 -23.71
N VAL A 150 -10.34 5.35 -22.88
CA VAL A 150 -10.86 6.66 -23.29
C VAL A 150 -9.80 7.48 -24.05
N TRP A 151 -8.54 7.35 -23.67
CA TRP A 151 -7.47 8.25 -24.09
C TRP A 151 -6.60 7.71 -25.22
N MET A 152 -6.35 6.40 -25.23
CA MET A 152 -5.40 5.75 -26.14
C MET A 152 -5.76 5.83 -27.63
N PRO A 153 -7.04 5.79 -28.07
CA PRO A 153 -7.37 5.93 -29.49
C PRO A 153 -6.83 7.24 -30.08
N ASN A 154 -6.85 8.32 -29.30
CA ASN A 154 -6.32 9.61 -29.75
C ASN A 154 -4.81 9.58 -29.92
N LEU A 155 -4.08 8.92 -29.00
CA LEU A 155 -2.63 8.81 -29.08
C LEU A 155 -2.17 8.02 -30.31
N PHE A 156 -2.83 6.89 -30.61
CA PHE A 156 -2.51 6.12 -31.81
C PHE A 156 -2.85 6.86 -33.10
N ASN A 157 -3.94 7.64 -33.10
CA ASN A 157 -4.28 8.49 -34.25
C ASN A 157 -3.22 9.56 -34.51
N MET A 158 -2.60 10.13 -33.47
CA MET A 158 -1.50 11.09 -33.61
C MET A 158 -0.23 10.43 -34.15
N ILE A 159 0.18 9.29 -33.57
CA ILE A 159 1.38 8.55 -34.02
C ILE A 159 1.23 8.10 -35.48
N GLY A 160 0.03 7.64 -35.87
CA GLY A 160 -0.26 7.23 -37.25
C GLY A 160 -0.29 8.37 -38.28
N GLN A 161 -0.39 9.63 -37.84
CA GLN A 161 -0.31 10.79 -38.73
C GLN A 161 1.15 11.22 -38.99
N ASP A 162 2.01 11.13 -37.97
CA ASP A 162 3.41 11.56 -38.06
C ASP A 162 4.35 10.48 -38.60
N GLN A 163 4.07 9.21 -38.28
CA GLN A 163 4.84 8.08 -38.82
C GLN A 163 3.99 7.38 -39.89
N LYS A 164 4.59 7.10 -41.06
CA LYS A 164 3.99 6.30 -42.16
C LYS A 164 3.80 4.82 -41.76
N ILE A 165 3.22 4.56 -40.59
CA ILE A 165 2.96 3.22 -40.07
C ILE A 165 1.65 2.73 -40.69
N PRO A 166 1.64 1.54 -41.32
CA PRO A 166 0.41 0.95 -41.84
C PRO A 166 -0.67 0.82 -40.75
N PRO A 167 -1.95 1.10 -41.04
CA PRO A 167 -3.03 1.03 -40.05
C PRO A 167 -3.15 -0.33 -39.34
N GLU A 168 -2.86 -1.42 -40.05
CA GLU A 168 -2.88 -2.78 -39.49
C GLU A 168 -1.83 -2.97 -38.38
N MET A 169 -0.66 -2.36 -38.53
CA MET A 169 0.42 -2.42 -37.54
C MET A 169 0.08 -1.61 -36.29
N LEU A 170 -0.60 -0.45 -36.44
CA LEU A 170 -1.08 0.34 -35.30
C LEU A 170 -2.13 -0.42 -34.48
N LEU A 171 -3.10 -1.07 -35.16
CA LEU A 171 -4.10 -1.89 -34.48
C LEU A 171 -3.45 -3.06 -33.74
N PHE A 172 -2.49 -3.74 -34.37
CA PHE A 172 -1.74 -4.82 -33.73
C PHE A 172 -1.00 -4.32 -32.47
N MET A 173 -0.27 -3.21 -32.57
CA MET A 173 0.43 -2.59 -31.43
C MET A 173 -0.54 -2.22 -30.31
N GLN A 174 -1.68 -1.61 -30.64
CA GLN A 174 -2.71 -1.24 -29.68
C GLN A 174 -3.25 -2.47 -28.96
N VAL A 175 -3.63 -3.53 -29.69
CA VAL A 175 -4.16 -4.76 -29.09
C VAL A 175 -3.13 -5.43 -28.20
N VAL A 176 -1.88 -5.56 -28.65
CA VAL A 176 -0.82 -6.20 -27.86
C VAL A 176 -0.50 -5.38 -26.61
N MET A 177 -0.38 -4.06 -26.73
CA MET A 177 -0.06 -3.18 -25.61
C MET A 177 -1.21 -3.14 -24.59
N THR A 178 -2.44 -2.89 -25.04
CA THR A 178 -3.62 -2.88 -24.16
C THR A 178 -3.88 -4.26 -23.55
N GLY A 179 -3.68 -5.34 -24.30
CA GLY A 179 -3.80 -6.71 -23.79
C GLY A 179 -2.75 -7.03 -22.73
N THR A 180 -1.50 -6.63 -22.94
CA THR A 180 -0.40 -6.81 -21.98
C THR A 180 -0.63 -6.01 -20.70
N ILE A 181 -0.96 -4.72 -20.83
CA ILE A 181 -1.29 -3.86 -19.69
C ILE A 181 -2.53 -4.39 -18.96
N GLY A 182 -3.58 -4.78 -19.67
CA GLY A 182 -4.79 -5.36 -19.08
C GLY A 182 -4.51 -6.66 -18.32
N CYS A 183 -3.65 -7.53 -18.85
CA CYS A 183 -3.21 -8.73 -18.14
C CYS A 183 -2.46 -8.37 -16.84
N MET A 184 -1.52 -7.42 -16.91
CA MET A 184 -0.72 -7.02 -15.75
C MET A 184 -1.56 -6.31 -14.67
N TYR A 185 -2.49 -5.44 -15.05
CA TYR A 185 -3.25 -4.60 -14.11
C TYR A 185 -4.60 -5.17 -13.68
N LEU A 186 -5.16 -6.13 -14.41
CA LEU A 186 -6.45 -6.75 -14.07
C LEU A 186 -6.29 -8.23 -13.72
N PHE A 187 -5.72 -9.00 -14.64
CA PHE A 187 -5.67 -10.46 -14.49
C PHE A 187 -4.77 -10.88 -13.33
N LEU A 188 -3.55 -10.33 -13.29
CA LEU A 188 -2.58 -10.68 -12.27
C LEU A 188 -3.08 -10.34 -10.84
N PRO A 189 -3.44 -9.08 -10.49
CA PRO A 189 -3.99 -8.80 -9.16
C PRO A 189 -5.32 -9.51 -8.91
N GLY A 190 -6.15 -9.73 -9.94
CA GLY A 190 -7.39 -10.50 -9.83
C GLY A 190 -7.16 -11.93 -9.35
N ILE A 191 -6.14 -12.62 -9.88
CA ILE A 191 -5.78 -13.97 -9.40
C ILE A 191 -5.32 -13.92 -7.94
N PHE A 192 -4.49 -12.94 -7.55
CA PHE A 192 -4.07 -12.79 -6.16
C PHE A 192 -5.29 -12.58 -5.24
N VAL A 193 -6.23 -11.73 -5.62
CA VAL A 193 -7.48 -11.52 -4.86
C VAL A 193 -8.24 -12.84 -4.70
N LEU A 194 -8.52 -13.55 -5.81
CA LEU A 194 -9.27 -14.80 -5.79
C LEU A 194 -8.61 -15.88 -4.92
N PHE A 195 -7.28 -15.99 -5.00
CA PHE A 195 -6.53 -16.98 -4.22
C PHE A 195 -6.50 -16.62 -2.73
N TYR A 196 -6.04 -15.41 -2.35
CA TYR A 196 -5.84 -15.03 -0.94
C TYR A 196 -7.14 -14.73 -0.19
N GLN A 197 -8.25 -14.47 -0.89
CA GLN A 197 -9.59 -14.36 -0.30
C GLN A 197 -10.18 -15.74 0.08
N SER A 198 -9.67 -16.83 -0.49
CA SER A 198 -10.21 -18.18 -0.25
C SER A 198 -10.20 -18.57 1.23
N LYS A 199 -11.34 -19.09 1.70
CA LYS A 199 -11.48 -19.63 3.07
C LYS A 199 -10.45 -20.74 3.37
N HIS A 200 -10.07 -21.52 2.36
CA HIS A 200 -9.08 -22.57 2.49
C HIS A 200 -7.66 -22.03 2.69
N VAL A 201 -7.29 -20.96 1.97
CA VAL A 201 -5.98 -20.31 2.16
C VAL A 201 -5.89 -19.67 3.54
N LYS A 202 -6.97 -19.02 3.98
CA LYS A 202 -7.09 -18.51 5.35
C LYS A 202 -6.88 -19.63 6.37
N ALA A 203 -7.61 -20.73 6.27
CA ALA A 203 -7.51 -21.86 7.21
C ALA A 203 -6.11 -22.51 7.21
N THR A 204 -5.47 -22.67 6.04
CA THR A 204 -4.09 -23.16 5.96
C THR A 204 -3.12 -22.24 6.67
N CYS A 205 -3.20 -20.91 6.45
CA CYS A 205 -2.35 -19.95 7.17
C CYS A 205 -2.64 -19.97 8.69
N GLU A 206 -3.90 -20.13 9.09
CA GLU A 206 -4.28 -20.16 10.49
C GLU A 206 -3.75 -21.39 11.22
N MET A 207 -3.73 -22.54 10.55
CA MET A 207 -3.17 -23.79 11.05
C MET A 207 -1.64 -23.75 11.12
N LYS A 208 -0.96 -23.18 10.11
CA LYS A 208 0.51 -23.15 10.02
C LYS A 208 1.18 -22.05 10.85
N ASP A 209 0.51 -20.92 11.05
CA ASP A 209 1.00 -19.80 11.87
C ASP A 209 -0.05 -19.54 12.96
N PRO A 210 -0.04 -20.28 14.10
CA PRO A 210 -1.06 -20.15 15.14
C PRO A 210 -0.96 -18.84 15.93
N HIS A 211 0.18 -18.13 15.84
CA HIS A 211 0.38 -16.87 16.54
C HIS A 211 -0.48 -15.76 15.94
N VAL A 212 -1.22 -15.06 16.81
CA VAL A 212 -1.94 -13.85 16.43
C VAL A 212 -0.93 -12.79 15.97
N ARG A 213 -1.09 -12.32 14.74
CA ARG A 213 -0.22 -11.29 14.15
C ARG A 213 -0.85 -9.92 14.29
N TRP A 214 -0.05 -8.88 14.10
CA TRP A 214 -0.50 -7.49 14.18
C TRP A 214 -1.61 -7.19 13.15
N THR A 215 -1.58 -7.80 11.97
CA THR A 215 -2.62 -7.68 10.94
C THR A 215 -3.98 -8.25 11.36
N ASP A 216 -4.02 -9.16 12.33
CA ASP A 216 -5.27 -9.76 12.81
C ASP A 216 -6.02 -8.82 13.76
N LYS A 217 -5.33 -7.81 14.32
CA LYS A 217 -5.90 -6.83 15.25
C LYS A 217 -6.69 -5.71 14.57
N CYS A 218 -6.59 -5.59 13.25
CA CYS A 218 -7.17 -4.50 12.47
C CYS A 218 -8.03 -5.08 11.33
N PRO A 219 -9.29 -4.65 11.16
CA PRO A 219 -10.10 -5.05 10.01
C PRO A 219 -9.39 -4.73 8.68
N LEU A 220 -9.43 -5.65 7.72
CA LEU A 220 -8.72 -5.50 6.44
C LEU A 220 -8.98 -4.16 5.70
N PRO A 221 -10.22 -3.62 5.65
CA PRO A 221 -10.44 -2.32 5.02
C PRO A 221 -9.73 -1.16 5.73
N VAL A 222 -9.68 -1.18 7.06
CA VAL A 222 -8.98 -0.18 7.86
C VAL A 222 -7.47 -0.33 7.69
N LEU A 223 -6.98 -1.58 7.62
CA LEU A 223 -5.58 -1.87 7.33
C LEU A 223 -5.17 -1.31 5.96
N ALA A 224 -6.00 -1.47 4.93
CA ALA A 224 -5.76 -0.90 3.60
C ALA A 224 -5.61 0.63 3.66
N MET A 225 -6.52 1.29 4.36
CA MET A 225 -6.50 2.75 4.56
C MET A 225 -5.25 3.21 5.32
N SER A 226 -4.88 2.50 6.39
CA SER A 226 -3.66 2.77 7.17
C SER A 226 -2.41 2.63 6.30
N LEU A 227 -2.31 1.59 5.47
CA LEU A 227 -1.18 1.39 4.57
C LEU A 227 -1.12 2.44 3.45
N MET A 228 -2.27 2.85 2.89
CA MET A 228 -2.33 3.92 1.89
C MET A 228 -1.86 5.26 2.48
N LEU A 229 -2.22 5.58 3.71
CA LEU A 229 -1.71 6.76 4.43
C LEU A 229 -0.22 6.64 4.72
N GLY A 230 0.23 5.45 5.15
CA GLY A 230 1.64 5.16 5.35
C GLY A 230 2.45 5.39 4.06
N TYR A 231 1.96 4.90 2.92
CA TYR A 231 2.56 5.14 1.61
C TYR A 231 2.51 6.62 1.22
N SER A 232 1.40 7.31 1.50
CA SER A 232 1.24 8.74 1.22
C SER A 232 2.23 9.61 1.99
N SER A 233 2.76 9.15 3.13
CA SER A 233 3.83 9.86 3.83
C SER A 233 5.14 9.94 3.04
N LEU A 234 5.35 9.03 2.07
CA LEU A 234 6.51 9.04 1.19
C LEU A 234 6.41 10.08 0.06
N SER A 235 5.28 10.78 -0.08
CA SER A 235 5.09 11.82 -1.09
C SER A 235 6.11 12.96 -0.99
N ILE A 236 6.64 13.22 0.21
CA ILE A 236 7.68 14.24 0.41
C ILE A 236 8.96 13.91 -0.39
N PHE A 237 9.33 12.63 -0.49
CA PHE A 237 10.50 12.22 -1.28
C PHE A 237 10.27 12.42 -2.77
N TYR A 238 9.05 12.11 -3.24
CA TYR A 238 8.66 12.39 -4.62
C TYR A 238 8.70 13.88 -4.91
N SER A 239 8.11 14.70 -4.03
CA SER A 239 8.09 16.16 -4.18
C SER A 239 9.48 16.79 -4.11
N ALA A 240 10.38 16.25 -3.29
CA ALA A 240 11.77 16.70 -3.18
C ALA A 240 12.53 16.59 -4.50
N SER A 241 12.27 15.54 -5.30
CA SER A 241 12.88 15.36 -6.62
C SER A 241 12.46 16.42 -7.63
N TYR A 242 11.34 17.12 -7.39
CA TYR A 242 10.82 18.17 -8.27
C TYR A 242 10.79 19.54 -7.56
N GLY A 243 11.82 19.85 -6.77
CA GLY A 243 11.99 21.19 -6.17
C GLY A 243 10.92 21.59 -5.14
N PHE A 244 10.21 20.62 -4.57
CA PHE A 244 9.06 20.83 -3.68
C PHE A 244 7.92 21.63 -4.29
N VAL A 245 7.74 21.52 -5.61
CA VAL A 245 6.64 22.18 -6.33
C VAL A 245 5.33 21.56 -5.90
N THR A 246 4.54 22.33 -5.14
CA THR A 246 3.36 21.84 -4.43
C THR A 246 2.17 22.71 -4.76
N PRO A 247 1.14 22.17 -5.46
CA PRO A 247 -0.11 22.89 -5.65
C PRO A 247 -0.85 23.03 -4.31
N PHE A 248 -1.27 24.25 -3.97
CA PHE A 248 -1.96 24.54 -2.73
C PHE A 248 -2.98 25.67 -2.94
N PHE A 249 -4.28 25.35 -2.91
CA PHE A 249 -5.39 26.32 -3.01
C PHE A 249 -5.29 27.33 -4.16
N GLY A 250 -4.93 26.87 -5.36
CA GLY A 250 -4.85 27.75 -6.53
C GLY A 250 -3.54 28.52 -6.66
N ILE A 251 -2.55 28.26 -5.81
CA ILE A 251 -1.19 28.77 -5.95
C ILE A 251 -0.18 27.61 -6.03
N ILE A 252 0.96 27.85 -6.66
CA ILE A 252 2.08 26.91 -6.73
C ILE A 252 3.12 27.35 -5.70
N LEU A 253 3.30 26.54 -4.65
CA LEU A 253 4.38 26.72 -3.69
C LEU A 253 5.65 26.03 -4.18
N LYS A 254 6.82 26.60 -3.90
CA LYS A 254 8.12 26.06 -4.33
C LYS A 254 9.17 26.16 -3.23
N GLY A 255 10.21 25.34 -3.33
CA GLY A 255 11.33 25.37 -2.40
C GLY A 255 10.88 25.17 -0.96
N LEU A 256 11.28 26.06 -0.05
CA LEU A 256 11.04 25.89 1.37
C LEU A 256 9.55 25.88 1.76
N SER A 257 8.73 26.75 1.17
CA SER A 257 7.30 26.82 1.53
C SER A 257 6.53 25.57 1.09
N GLY A 258 6.80 25.08 -0.12
CA GLY A 258 6.27 23.80 -0.59
C GLY A 258 6.77 22.62 0.25
N GLY A 259 8.05 22.62 0.60
CA GLY A 259 8.66 21.60 1.44
C GLY A 259 8.03 21.53 2.84
N LEU A 260 7.75 22.68 3.47
CA LEU A 260 7.06 22.73 4.76
C LEU A 260 5.63 22.20 4.70
N VAL A 261 4.88 22.51 3.64
CA VAL A 261 3.53 21.97 3.44
C VAL A 261 3.57 20.46 3.25
N MET A 262 4.50 19.95 2.43
CA MET A 262 4.68 18.52 2.21
C MET A 262 5.16 17.79 3.46
N LEU A 263 6.01 18.41 4.27
CA LEU A 263 6.43 17.87 5.57
C LEU A 263 5.26 17.77 6.54
N ALA A 264 4.45 18.83 6.65
CA ALA A 264 3.25 18.81 7.48
C ALA A 264 2.27 17.72 7.03
N PHE A 265 2.08 17.57 5.71
CA PHE A 265 1.25 16.51 5.15
C PHE A 265 1.80 15.12 5.45
N SER A 266 3.11 14.91 5.29
CA SER A 266 3.78 13.63 5.57
C SER A 266 3.65 13.24 7.06
N LEU A 267 3.91 14.19 7.98
CA LEU A 267 3.76 13.96 9.42
C LEU A 267 2.30 13.65 9.80
N LEU A 268 1.35 14.38 9.22
CA LEU A 268 -0.07 14.11 9.40
C LEU A 268 -0.43 12.71 8.87
N ALA A 269 0.08 12.31 7.71
CA ALA A 269 -0.16 11.00 7.13
C ALA A 269 0.41 9.87 8.00
N VAL A 270 1.61 10.02 8.57
CA VAL A 270 2.19 9.06 9.54
C VAL A 270 1.31 8.94 10.79
N TYR A 271 0.92 10.08 11.38
CA TYR A 271 0.03 10.09 12.55
C TYR A 271 -1.30 9.41 12.24
N LEU A 272 -1.93 9.75 11.11
CA LEU A 272 -3.21 9.18 10.70
C LEU A 272 -3.09 7.69 10.36
N ALA A 273 -2.00 7.24 9.74
CA ALA A 273 -1.76 5.82 9.47
C ALA A 273 -1.75 5.02 10.78
N TRP A 274 -1.01 5.49 11.78
CA TRP A 274 -0.96 4.87 13.11
C TRP A 274 -2.31 4.94 13.83
N ALA A 275 -2.94 6.11 13.89
CA ALA A 275 -4.19 6.30 14.62
C ALA A 275 -5.36 5.52 13.98
N THR A 276 -5.36 5.40 12.66
CA THR A 276 -6.30 4.56 11.88
C THR A 276 -6.11 3.09 12.16
N TYR A 277 -4.86 2.61 12.22
CA TYR A 277 -4.56 1.24 12.59
C TYR A 277 -5.07 0.90 14.00
N HIS A 278 -4.99 1.85 14.93
CA HIS A 278 -5.53 1.75 16.28
C HIS A 278 -7.04 2.07 16.40
N LEU A 279 -7.77 2.20 15.28
CA LEU A 279 -9.22 2.41 15.23
C LEU A 279 -9.71 3.63 16.04
N LYS A 280 -8.88 4.68 16.18
CA LYS A 280 -9.29 5.89 16.91
C LYS A 280 -10.30 6.69 16.09
N ILE A 281 -11.49 6.92 16.62
CA ILE A 281 -12.54 7.69 15.94
C ILE A 281 -12.10 9.12 15.57
N VAL A 282 -11.21 9.72 16.37
CA VAL A 282 -10.61 11.03 16.06
C VAL A 282 -9.84 10.97 14.73
N ALA A 283 -9.12 9.89 14.45
CA ALA A 283 -8.38 9.72 13.19
C ALA A 283 -9.32 9.71 11.98
N TRP A 284 -10.50 9.09 12.13
CA TRP A 284 -11.51 9.08 11.08
C TRP A 284 -12.01 10.50 10.77
N TRP A 285 -12.34 11.29 11.79
CA TRP A 285 -12.77 12.69 11.59
C TRP A 285 -11.65 13.56 11.01
N THR A 286 -10.44 13.46 11.55
CA THR A 286 -9.29 14.23 11.05
C THR A 286 -8.99 13.89 9.60
N MET A 287 -9.06 12.61 9.22
CA MET A 287 -8.84 12.21 7.84
C MET A 287 -9.94 12.68 6.91
N LEU A 288 -11.21 12.63 7.34
CA LEU A 288 -12.33 13.15 6.54
C LEU A 288 -12.15 14.65 6.29
N ILE A 289 -11.87 15.42 7.35
CA ILE A 289 -11.65 16.87 7.24
C ILE A 289 -10.44 17.17 6.36
N ALA A 290 -9.31 16.48 6.59
CA ALA A 290 -8.11 16.65 5.79
C ALA A 290 -8.39 16.34 4.31
N TYR A 291 -9.01 15.21 4.01
CA TYR A 291 -9.28 14.80 2.64
C TYR A 291 -10.28 15.73 1.93
N VAL A 292 -11.32 16.21 2.63
CA VAL A 292 -12.22 17.26 2.12
C VAL A 292 -11.47 18.54 1.81
N THR A 293 -10.63 18.99 2.74
CA THR A 293 -9.85 20.22 2.61
C THR A 293 -8.87 20.14 1.42
N PHE A 294 -8.10 19.05 1.32
CA PHE A 294 -7.14 18.84 0.23
C PHE A 294 -7.83 18.53 -1.10
N GLY A 295 -8.98 17.86 -1.08
CA GLY A 295 -9.82 17.65 -2.27
C GLY A 295 -10.31 18.96 -2.86
N ILE A 296 -10.87 19.85 -2.03
CA ILE A 296 -11.28 21.21 -2.43
C ILE A 296 -10.08 22.01 -2.94
N SER A 297 -8.94 21.95 -2.23
CA SER A 297 -7.69 22.59 -2.65
C SER A 297 -7.24 22.13 -4.03
N GLY A 298 -7.28 20.82 -4.30
CA GLY A 298 -6.95 20.23 -5.60
C GLY A 298 -7.89 20.71 -6.70
N ILE A 299 -9.20 20.67 -6.47
CA ILE A 299 -10.20 21.14 -7.43
C ILE A 299 -9.99 22.63 -7.75
N ILE A 300 -9.82 23.49 -6.74
CA ILE A 300 -9.55 24.93 -6.94
C ILE A 300 -8.26 25.12 -7.74
N THR A 301 -7.21 24.36 -7.41
CA THR A 301 -5.91 24.47 -8.07
C THR A 301 -6.01 24.10 -9.54
N PHE A 302 -6.49 22.91 -9.87
CA PHE A 302 -6.57 22.44 -11.26
C PHE A 302 -7.71 23.09 -12.06
N SER A 303 -8.56 23.91 -11.42
CA SER A 303 -9.51 24.79 -12.13
C SER A 303 -8.91 26.15 -12.49
N ARG A 304 -7.77 26.52 -11.89
CA ARG A 304 -7.13 27.84 -12.05
C ARG A 304 -5.76 27.78 -12.71
N ILE A 305 -5.02 26.72 -12.46
CA ILE A 305 -3.65 26.51 -12.91
C ILE A 305 -3.66 25.46 -14.01
N ASP A 306 -3.04 25.80 -15.13
CA ASP A 306 -2.79 24.86 -16.21
C ASP A 306 -1.74 23.83 -15.76
N MET A 307 -1.93 22.56 -16.08
CA MET A 307 -0.95 21.52 -15.84
C MET A 307 0.38 21.79 -16.52
N MET A 308 0.35 22.43 -17.70
CA MET A 308 1.58 22.75 -18.40
C MET A 308 2.41 23.76 -17.59
N ASP A 309 1.76 24.68 -16.90
CA ASP A 309 2.45 25.59 -16.00
C ASP A 309 2.98 24.86 -14.77
N LEU A 310 2.24 23.90 -14.21
CA LEU A 310 2.77 23.04 -13.14
C LEU A 310 4.04 22.29 -13.57
N TYR A 311 4.06 21.71 -14.78
CA TYR A 311 5.23 20.99 -15.28
C TYR A 311 6.43 21.90 -15.56
N LYS A 312 6.22 23.12 -16.07
CA LYS A 312 7.29 24.12 -16.20
C LYS A 312 7.89 24.44 -14.85
N GLU A 313 7.05 24.56 -13.83
CA GLU A 313 7.52 24.90 -12.49
C GLU A 313 8.26 23.76 -11.79
N MET A 314 8.00 22.51 -12.20
CA MET A 314 8.78 21.32 -11.83
C MET A 314 10.14 21.23 -12.54
N ASP A 315 10.51 22.25 -13.34
CA ASP A 315 11.77 22.33 -14.09
C ASP A 315 11.98 21.14 -15.04
N MET A 316 10.89 20.63 -15.61
CA MET A 316 10.93 19.50 -16.55
C MET A 316 11.70 19.89 -17.82
N PRO A 317 12.51 18.97 -18.40
CA PRO A 317 13.23 19.22 -19.65
C PRO A 317 12.30 19.73 -20.77
N LYS A 318 12.76 20.73 -21.53
CA LYS A 318 11.96 21.40 -22.56
C LYS A 318 11.47 20.43 -23.64
N GLU A 319 12.29 19.45 -23.97
CA GLU A 319 11.97 18.38 -24.91
C GLU A 319 10.79 17.55 -24.43
N GLN A 320 10.74 17.23 -23.13
CA GLN A 320 9.61 16.52 -22.52
C GLN A 320 8.35 17.38 -22.52
N LEU A 321 8.46 18.65 -22.12
CA LEU A 321 7.33 19.59 -22.14
C LEU A 321 6.72 19.68 -23.54
N LYS A 322 7.56 19.75 -24.58
CA LYS A 322 7.10 19.78 -25.97
C LYS A 322 6.35 18.50 -26.38
N ILE A 323 6.83 17.33 -25.96
CA ILE A 323 6.12 16.06 -26.21
C ILE A 323 4.77 16.04 -25.51
N ILE A 324 4.71 16.50 -24.25
CA ILE A 324 3.46 16.56 -23.48
C ILE A 324 2.47 17.53 -24.14
N GLU A 325 2.93 18.72 -24.55
CA GLU A 325 2.12 19.72 -25.24
C GLU A 325 1.59 19.18 -26.59
N GLN A 326 2.46 18.58 -27.40
CA GLN A 326 2.09 18.00 -28.69
C GLN A 326 1.13 16.82 -28.58
N SER A 327 1.18 16.06 -27.48
CA SER A 327 0.26 14.94 -27.25
C SER A 327 -1.19 15.38 -27.07
N GLY A 328 -1.45 16.66 -26.75
CA GLY A 328 -2.78 17.18 -26.45
C GLY A 328 -3.49 16.45 -25.29
N ILE A 329 -2.78 15.61 -24.53
CA ILE A 329 -3.35 14.84 -23.41
C ILE A 329 -3.81 15.82 -22.33
N VAL A 330 -2.98 16.82 -22.03
CA VAL A 330 -3.22 17.77 -20.95
C VAL A 330 -4.49 18.59 -21.21
N ASP A 331 -4.65 19.15 -22.40
CA ASP A 331 -5.79 20.01 -22.76
C ASP A 331 -7.14 19.28 -22.72
N ARG A 332 -7.13 17.99 -23.05
CA ARG A 332 -8.35 17.17 -23.04
C ARG A 332 -8.68 16.67 -21.64
N MET A 333 -7.79 16.86 -20.65
CA MET A 333 -7.90 16.20 -19.36
C MET A 333 -8.69 17.10 -18.45
N ASN A 334 -9.95 16.75 -18.26
CA ASN A 334 -10.78 17.40 -17.26
C ASN A 334 -10.33 16.93 -15.86
N LEU A 335 -9.18 17.45 -15.43
CA LEU A 335 -8.57 17.17 -14.14
C LEU A 335 -9.50 17.50 -12.98
N PRO A 336 -10.21 18.65 -12.96
CA PRO A 336 -11.20 18.91 -11.93
C PRO A 336 -12.23 17.77 -11.81
N LEU A 337 -12.71 17.23 -12.93
CA LEU A 337 -13.64 16.10 -12.93
C LEU A 337 -12.98 14.81 -12.43
N MET A 338 -11.75 14.50 -12.84
CA MET A 338 -11.03 13.30 -12.36
C MET A 338 -10.74 13.35 -10.85
N PHE A 339 -10.29 14.50 -10.36
CA PHE A 339 -10.10 14.74 -8.93
C PHE A 339 -11.44 14.67 -8.18
N SER A 340 -12.50 15.25 -8.72
CA SER A 340 -13.84 15.20 -8.11
C SER A 340 -14.40 13.78 -8.03
N LEU A 341 -14.22 12.97 -9.08
CA LEU A 341 -14.66 11.58 -9.08
C LEU A 341 -13.88 10.76 -8.05
N SER A 342 -12.56 10.87 -8.04
CA SER A 342 -11.69 10.20 -7.07
C SER A 342 -12.05 10.61 -5.64
N PHE A 343 -12.34 11.90 -5.45
CA PHE A 343 -12.77 12.47 -4.19
C PHE A 343 -14.07 11.85 -3.68
N VAL A 344 -15.11 11.80 -4.52
CA VAL A 344 -16.41 11.20 -4.16
C VAL A 344 -16.26 9.72 -3.80
N VAL A 345 -15.49 8.96 -4.59
CA VAL A 345 -15.25 7.53 -4.33
C VAL A 345 -14.58 7.32 -2.98
N PHE A 346 -13.53 8.10 -2.66
CA PHE A 346 -12.81 7.94 -1.41
C PHE A 346 -13.64 8.39 -0.19
N VAL A 347 -14.41 9.47 -0.31
CA VAL A 347 -15.34 9.89 0.76
C VAL A 347 -16.40 8.80 1.00
N GLY A 348 -16.97 8.22 -0.07
CA GLY A 348 -17.88 7.08 0.05
C GLY A 348 -17.25 5.90 0.78
N TYR A 349 -16.00 5.58 0.44
CA TYR A 349 -15.22 4.55 1.14
C TYR A 349 -15.02 4.89 2.64
N MET A 350 -14.62 6.12 2.96
CA MET A 350 -14.45 6.59 4.35
C MET A 350 -15.74 6.45 5.16
N LEU A 351 -16.89 6.85 4.59
CA LEU A 351 -18.19 6.72 5.24
C LEU A 351 -18.55 5.25 5.49
N TRP A 352 -18.24 4.35 4.56
CA TRP A 352 -18.47 2.91 4.74
C TRP A 352 -17.56 2.28 5.80
N VAL A 353 -16.29 2.69 5.89
CA VAL A 353 -15.34 2.18 6.90
C VAL A 353 -15.64 2.74 8.30
N ARG A 354 -16.37 3.85 8.43
CA ARG A 354 -16.73 4.48 9.71
C ARG A 354 -17.23 3.50 10.78
N LYS A 355 -18.04 2.50 10.38
CA LYS A 355 -18.59 1.48 11.28
C LYS A 355 -17.51 0.78 12.13
N TYR A 356 -16.31 0.57 11.58
CA TYR A 356 -15.21 -0.10 12.28
C TYR A 356 -14.60 0.76 13.40
N PHE A 357 -14.70 2.08 13.30
CA PHE A 357 -14.18 3.02 14.30
C PHE A 357 -15.15 3.27 15.46
N VAL A 358 -16.46 3.14 15.19
CA VAL A 358 -17.49 3.33 16.22
C VAL A 358 -17.62 2.09 17.10
N SER A 359 -17.41 0.89 16.54
CA SER A 359 -17.47 -0.35 17.33
C SER A 359 -16.31 -0.52 18.32
N SER A 360 -15.25 0.28 18.21
CA SER A 360 -14.06 0.22 19.08
C SER A 360 -14.00 1.32 20.14
N SER A 361 -14.89 2.32 20.08
CA SER A 361 -15.05 3.40 21.05
C SER A 361 -16.15 3.07 22.04
#